data_AF-A0A0A6UGL5-F1
#
_entry.id   AF-A0A0A6UGL5-F1
#
_cell.length_a   1.000
_cell.length_b   1.000
_cell.length_c   1.000
_cell.angle_alpha   90.00
_cell.angle_beta   90.00
_cell.angle_gamma   90.00
#
_symmetry.space_group_name_H-M   'P 1'
#
loop_
_entity.id
_entity.type
_entity.pdbx_description
1 polymer ?
#
loop_
_entity_poly.entity_id
_entity_poly.type
_entity_poly.pdbx_seq_one_letter_code
_entity_poly.pdbx_strand_id
1 'polypeptide(L)'
;MASESGGPVVWLGESGREAFVVHRHDDGDQEWLVAFRLAASGDALGEWRPVEFAVRQAVESESLAMSSKTIRALPIGELLAASRKALSAQRGGRTGSTGLRLVNPSAVYLAPFLEDARGRQPRDDVAYAGLALEYSFLVQDGDRTPAKTLAAQHGGVSGTWANRIAEARRRGLLTPVKPGEAGGGMTDKAMKLLNPAWSPEADALIDAQIAEMEGDA
;
A
#
# COMPACT_ATOMS: atom_id res chain seq x y z
N MET A 1 18.35 24.90 2.82
CA MET A 1 18.38 23.69 1.97
C MET A 1 16.94 23.23 1.85
N ALA A 2 16.36 23.33 0.66
CA ALA A 2 14.98 22.91 0.43
C ALA A 2 14.93 21.37 0.45
N SER A 3 14.19 20.81 1.40
CA SER A 3 13.83 19.40 1.44
C SER A 3 13.12 19.03 0.14
N GLU A 4 13.57 17.98 -0.54
CA GLU A 4 12.83 17.37 -1.65
C GLU A 4 11.56 16.73 -1.08
N SER A 5 10.53 17.55 -0.83
CA SER A 5 9.18 17.08 -0.55
C SER A 5 8.67 16.41 -1.82
N GLY A 6 8.90 15.10 -1.94
CA GLY A 6 8.31 14.30 -3.00
C GLY A 6 6.80 14.55 -3.05
N GLY A 7 6.27 14.84 -4.25
CA GLY A 7 4.85 15.09 -4.39
C GLY A 7 4.02 13.87 -3.97
N PRO A 8 2.70 14.02 -3.82
CA PRO A 8 1.88 12.98 -3.22
C PRO A 8 1.94 11.67 -4.00
N VAL A 9 1.98 10.58 -3.26
CA VAL A 9 1.86 9.24 -3.83
C VAL A 9 0.38 8.88 -3.83
N VAL A 10 -0.14 8.51 -4.99
CA VAL A 10 -1.55 8.11 -5.14
C VAL A 10 -1.61 6.65 -5.56
N TRP A 11 -2.25 5.83 -4.75
CA TRP A 11 -2.52 4.43 -5.04
C TRP A 11 -3.95 4.28 -5.51
N LEU A 12 -4.18 3.52 -6.58
CA LEU A 12 -5.51 3.10 -6.97
C LEU A 12 -5.77 1.74 -6.33
N GLY A 13 -6.92 1.59 -5.67
CA GLY A 13 -7.43 0.28 -5.26
C GLY A 13 -7.76 -0.56 -6.48
N GLU A 14 -7.79 -1.88 -6.31
CA GLU A 14 -7.91 -2.84 -7.42
C GLU A 14 -9.20 -2.68 -8.23
N SER A 15 -10.30 -2.31 -7.57
CA SER A 15 -11.59 -2.04 -8.21
C SER A 15 -11.57 -0.81 -9.11
N GLY A 16 -10.53 0.04 -9.01
CA GLY A 16 -10.48 1.36 -9.61
C GLY A 16 -11.55 2.32 -9.09
N ARG A 17 -12.28 1.95 -8.02
CA ARG A 17 -13.30 2.77 -7.35
C ARG A 17 -12.81 3.38 -6.04
N GLU A 18 -11.61 3.00 -5.61
CA GLU A 18 -10.95 3.58 -4.44
C GLU A 18 -9.56 4.08 -4.82
N ALA A 19 -9.10 5.10 -4.11
CA ALA A 19 -7.74 5.58 -4.21
C ALA A 19 -7.22 5.97 -2.83
N PHE A 20 -5.97 5.64 -2.55
CA PHE A 20 -5.27 6.03 -1.34
C PHE A 20 -4.25 7.09 -1.71
N VAL A 21 -4.15 8.15 -0.93
CA VAL A 21 -3.23 9.24 -1.15
C VAL A 21 -2.36 9.30 0.07
N VAL A 22 -1.04 9.36 -0.09
CA VAL A 22 -0.10 9.58 1.00
C VAL A 22 0.86 10.68 0.61
N HIS A 23 1.07 11.64 1.50
CA HIS A 23 2.01 12.72 1.33
C HIS A 23 2.83 12.92 2.60
N ARG A 24 4.13 13.13 2.41
CA ARG A 24 5.04 13.57 3.45
C ARG A 24 5.03 15.09 3.49
N HIS A 25 4.61 15.64 4.61
CA HIS A 25 4.59 17.06 4.86
C HIS A 25 5.52 17.39 6.01
N ASP A 26 6.48 18.27 5.76
CA ASP A 26 7.34 18.85 6.79
C ASP A 26 6.74 20.19 7.19
N ASP A 27 6.35 20.34 8.46
CA ASP A 27 5.80 21.58 9.00
C ASP A 27 6.89 22.55 9.51
N GLY A 28 8.17 22.18 9.37
CA GLY A 28 9.34 22.90 9.84
C GLY A 28 9.84 22.44 11.21
N ASP A 29 8.99 21.78 11.99
CA ASP A 29 9.34 21.20 13.29
C ASP A 29 9.39 19.66 13.21
N GLN A 30 8.50 19.05 12.42
CA GLN A 30 8.33 17.61 12.28
C GLN A 30 7.88 17.18 10.87
N GLU A 31 8.19 15.93 10.55
CA GLU A 31 7.66 15.27 9.36
C GLU A 31 6.36 14.51 9.70
N TRP A 32 5.31 14.82 8.95
CA TRP A 32 3.98 14.24 9.05
C TRP A 32 3.67 13.42 7.80
N LEU A 33 3.03 12.28 8.01
CA LEU A 33 2.37 11.53 6.95
C LEU A 33 0.89 11.89 6.95
N VAL A 34 0.45 12.51 5.87
CA VAL A 34 -0.94 12.87 5.63
C VAL A 34 -1.51 11.89 4.60
N ALA A 35 -2.58 11.20 4.96
CA ALA A 35 -3.20 10.20 4.12
C ALA A 35 -4.70 10.43 3.93
N PHE A 36 -5.18 10.11 2.73
CA PHE A 36 -6.61 10.08 2.41
C PHE A 36 -6.97 8.76 1.77
N ARG A 37 -8.15 8.23 2.10
CA ARG A 37 -8.86 7.30 1.22
C ARG A 37 -9.94 8.07 0.49
N LEU A 38 -9.97 7.92 -0.82
CA LEU A 38 -10.95 8.50 -1.73
C LEU A 38 -11.78 7.37 -2.33
N ALA A 39 -13.10 7.55 -2.38
CA ALA A 39 -13.98 6.65 -3.10
C ALA A 39 -14.62 7.39 -4.29
N ALA A 40 -14.83 6.67 -5.38
CA ALA A 40 -15.64 7.16 -6.49
C ALA A 40 -17.09 7.36 -6.01
N SER A 41 -17.62 8.56 -6.22
CA SER A 41 -18.98 8.97 -5.88
C SER A 41 -19.87 8.81 -7.11
N GLY A 42 -20.92 7.99 -6.98
CA GLY A 42 -21.88 7.73 -8.07
C GLY A 42 -21.33 6.85 -9.21
N ASP A 43 -22.10 6.80 -10.29
CA ASP A 43 -21.74 6.15 -11.56
C ASP A 43 -21.13 7.12 -12.57
N ALA A 44 -21.23 8.43 -12.28
CA ALA A 44 -20.63 9.47 -13.08
C ALA A 44 -19.10 9.48 -12.90
N LEU A 45 -18.40 9.52 -14.04
CA LEU A 45 -16.95 9.45 -14.11
C LEU A 45 -16.31 10.70 -13.50
N GLY A 46 -15.42 10.53 -12.52
CA GLY A 46 -14.51 11.59 -12.04
C GLY A 46 -14.89 12.26 -10.73
N GLU A 47 -16.01 11.91 -10.11
CA GLU A 47 -16.33 12.39 -8.77
C GLU A 47 -15.65 11.53 -7.72
N TRP A 48 -14.66 12.08 -7.03
CA TRP A 48 -13.96 11.40 -5.94
C TRP A 48 -14.21 12.14 -4.62
N ARG A 49 -14.76 11.40 -3.65
CA ARG A 49 -15.03 11.91 -2.30
C ARG A 49 -14.02 11.33 -1.30
N PRO A 50 -13.44 12.14 -0.41
CA PRO A 50 -12.71 11.60 0.72
C PRO A 50 -13.68 10.82 1.60
N VAL A 51 -13.32 9.59 1.91
CA VAL A 51 -14.04 8.72 2.84
C VAL A 51 -13.27 8.53 4.14
N GLU A 52 -11.96 8.81 4.11
CA GLU A 52 -11.10 8.66 5.27
C GLU A 52 -9.94 9.65 5.22
N PHE A 53 -9.51 10.07 6.40
CA PHE A 53 -8.38 10.97 6.61
C PHE A 53 -7.57 10.46 7.80
N ALA A 54 -6.27 10.32 7.59
CA ALA A 54 -5.35 9.92 8.64
C ALA A 54 -4.12 10.83 8.63
N VAL A 55 -3.63 11.15 9.82
CA VAL A 55 -2.39 11.88 10.02
C VAL A 55 -1.57 11.15 11.06
N ARG A 56 -0.31 10.92 10.77
CA ARG A 56 0.64 10.36 11.74
C ARG A 56 1.99 11.07 11.65
N GLN A 57 2.75 11.07 12.73
CA GLN A 57 4.16 11.46 12.68
C GLN A 57 4.94 10.42 11.86
N ALA A 58 5.85 10.89 11.01
CA ALA A 58 6.64 10.02 10.12
C ALA A 58 7.78 9.32 10.87
N VAL A 59 8.27 9.91 11.97
CA VAL A 59 9.33 9.36 12.83
C VAL A 59 8.79 9.21 14.24
N GLU A 60 8.77 7.98 14.73
CA GLU A 60 8.21 7.57 16.02
C GLU A 60 9.19 7.84 17.18
N SER A 61 9.78 9.04 17.23
CA SER A 61 10.87 9.33 18.18
C SER A 61 10.37 9.89 19.50
N GLU A 62 9.33 10.73 19.50
CA GLU A 62 8.67 11.23 20.70
C GLU A 62 7.22 11.57 20.31
N SER A 63 6.24 10.94 20.97
CA SER A 63 4.82 11.15 20.67
C SER A 63 4.41 12.55 21.14
N LEU A 64 4.65 13.55 20.29
CA LEU A 64 4.27 14.93 20.55
C LEU A 64 2.81 15.12 20.18
N ALA A 65 2.02 15.63 21.12
CA ALA A 65 0.58 15.82 20.93
C ALA A 65 0.31 16.74 19.73
N MET A 66 -0.51 16.26 18.79
CA MET A 66 -0.91 17.00 17.60
C MET A 66 -1.62 18.30 17.99
N SER A 67 -1.04 19.45 17.64
CA SER A 67 -1.61 20.76 17.97
C SER A 67 -2.60 21.25 16.92
N SER A 68 -3.53 22.13 17.30
CA SER A 68 -4.41 22.80 16.32
C SER A 68 -3.65 23.63 15.28
N LYS A 69 -2.45 24.11 15.63
CA LYS A 69 -1.56 24.83 14.69
C LYS A 69 -1.05 23.87 13.60
N THR A 70 -0.62 22.67 14.00
CA THR A 70 -0.17 21.61 13.09
C THR A 70 -1.26 21.21 12.12
N ILE A 71 -2.49 20.94 12.61
CA ILE A 71 -3.62 20.54 11.76
C ILE A 71 -3.91 21.59 10.68
N ARG A 72 -3.81 22.88 11.01
CA ARG A 72 -4.03 23.98 10.06
C ARG A 72 -2.90 24.16 9.05
N ALA A 73 -1.69 23.71 9.38
CA ALA A 73 -0.53 23.77 8.49
C ALA A 73 -0.55 22.64 7.44
N LEU A 74 -1.28 21.55 7.71
CA LEU A 74 -1.36 20.42 6.78
C LEU A 74 -1.96 20.85 5.44
N PRO A 75 -1.36 20.45 4.29
CA PRO A 75 -1.79 20.86 2.96
C PRO A 75 -3.02 20.07 2.47
N ILE A 76 -4.04 19.89 3.31
CA ILE A 76 -5.22 19.04 3.07
C ILE A 76 -5.92 19.42 1.76
N GLY A 77 -6.20 20.70 1.57
CA GLY A 77 -6.92 21.20 0.39
C GLY A 77 -6.13 21.01 -0.91
N GLU A 78 -4.84 21.33 -0.89
CA GLU A 78 -3.94 21.17 -2.03
C GLU A 78 -3.76 19.70 -2.39
N LEU A 79 -3.62 18.84 -1.38
CA LEU A 79 -3.46 17.40 -1.53
C LEU A 79 -4.72 16.76 -2.14
N LEU A 80 -5.91 17.11 -1.65
CA LEU A 80 -7.17 16.63 -2.22
C LEU A 80 -7.38 17.12 -3.67
N ALA A 81 -7.05 18.38 -3.97
CA ALA A 81 -7.16 18.93 -5.31
C ALA A 81 -6.19 18.24 -6.29
N ALA A 82 -4.95 18.04 -5.86
CA ALA A 82 -3.91 17.35 -6.61
C ALA A 82 -4.30 15.89 -6.92
N SER A 83 -4.79 15.16 -5.92
CA SER A 83 -5.20 13.76 -6.08
C SER A 83 -6.41 13.60 -7.00
N ARG A 84 -7.45 14.43 -6.85
CA ARG A 84 -8.61 14.42 -7.76
C ARG A 84 -8.20 14.69 -9.20
N LYS A 85 -7.29 15.65 -9.41
CA LYS A 85 -6.76 15.97 -10.74
C LYS A 85 -5.99 14.80 -11.35
N ALA A 86 -5.13 14.14 -10.56
CA ALA A 86 -4.36 12.98 -11.02
C ALA A 86 -5.27 11.79 -11.39
N LEU A 87 -6.27 11.48 -10.55
CA LEU A 87 -7.24 10.41 -10.80
C LEU A 87 -8.11 10.68 -12.03
N SER A 88 -8.44 11.95 -12.29
CA SER A 88 -9.20 12.35 -13.47
C SER A 88 -8.36 12.29 -14.77
N ALA A 89 -7.05 12.59 -14.70
CA ALA A 89 -6.17 12.64 -15.87
C ALA A 89 -5.82 11.25 -16.45
N GLN A 90 -5.78 10.20 -15.62
CA GLN A 90 -5.36 8.85 -16.03
C GLN A 90 -6.31 8.19 -17.05
N ARG A 91 -7.61 8.53 -17.06
CA ARG A 91 -8.56 8.01 -18.07
C ARG A 91 -8.60 8.81 -19.37
N GLY A 92 -7.96 9.99 -19.42
CA GLY A 92 -7.87 10.85 -20.60
C GLY A 92 -6.65 10.62 -21.51
N GLY A 93 -5.82 9.62 -21.22
CA GLY A 93 -4.71 9.22 -22.10
C GLY A 93 -3.55 10.23 -22.20
N ARG A 94 -3.42 11.18 -21.27
CA ARG A 94 -2.27 12.10 -21.22
C ARG A 94 -1.74 12.21 -19.80
N THR A 95 -0.63 11.53 -19.55
CA THR A 95 0.19 11.67 -18.34
C THR A 95 0.84 13.06 -18.33
N GLY A 96 0.12 14.05 -17.83
CA GLY A 96 0.66 15.38 -17.58
C GLY A 96 1.64 15.35 -16.41
N SER A 97 2.85 15.88 -16.64
CA SER A 97 3.96 16.00 -15.69
C SER A 97 3.65 16.94 -14.53
N THR A 98 2.78 16.52 -13.61
CA THR A 98 2.67 17.12 -12.28
C THR A 98 3.24 16.09 -11.32
N GLY A 99 4.06 16.50 -10.34
CA GLY A 99 4.90 15.63 -9.48
C GLY A 99 4.20 14.60 -8.57
N LEU A 100 3.04 14.08 -8.98
CA LEU A 100 2.29 12.99 -8.36
C LEU A 100 2.70 11.68 -9.02
N ARG A 101 3.24 10.74 -8.22
CA ARG A 101 3.54 9.39 -8.70
C ARG A 101 2.38 8.49 -8.32
N LEU A 102 1.60 8.07 -9.31
CA LEU A 102 0.67 6.97 -9.08
C LEU A 102 1.45 5.66 -8.99
N VAL A 103 1.24 4.90 -7.91
CA VAL A 103 1.89 3.60 -7.71
C VAL A 103 0.81 2.58 -7.41
N ASN A 104 0.86 1.39 -8.00
CA ASN A 104 0.04 0.30 -7.51
C ASN A 104 0.67 -0.17 -6.17
N PRO A 105 -0.09 -0.40 -5.08
CA PRO A 105 0.48 -0.92 -3.82
C PRO A 105 1.38 -2.13 -4.06
N SER A 106 0.95 -3.05 -4.93
CA SER A 106 1.72 -4.21 -5.39
C SER A 106 3.07 -3.80 -5.98
N ALA A 107 3.13 -2.71 -6.75
CA ALA A 107 4.38 -2.22 -7.34
C ALA A 107 5.34 -1.60 -6.31
N VAL A 108 4.85 -1.13 -5.15
CA VAL A 108 5.71 -0.70 -4.03
C VAL A 108 6.34 -1.93 -3.37
N TYR A 109 5.51 -2.90 -2.97
CA TYR A 109 5.98 -4.11 -2.28
C TYR A 109 6.82 -5.02 -3.17
N LEU A 110 6.54 -5.01 -4.48
CA LEU A 110 7.24 -5.83 -5.45
C LEU A 110 8.40 -5.12 -6.14
N ALA A 111 8.66 -3.83 -5.88
CA ALA A 111 9.76 -3.08 -6.52
C ALA A 111 11.10 -3.86 -6.57
N PRO A 112 11.54 -4.55 -5.48
CA PRO A 112 12.77 -5.35 -5.51
C PRO A 112 12.77 -6.52 -6.51
N PHE A 113 11.60 -6.93 -6.99
CA PHE A 113 11.43 -7.99 -7.99
C PHE A 113 11.28 -7.45 -9.43
N LEU A 114 10.98 -6.15 -9.57
CA LEU A 114 10.73 -5.48 -10.84
C LEU A 114 11.95 -4.71 -11.36
N GLU A 115 12.76 -4.14 -10.46
CA GLU A 115 13.86 -3.25 -10.83
C GLU A 115 15.14 -3.98 -11.30
N ASP A 116 15.16 -5.32 -11.32
CA ASP A 116 16.40 -6.07 -11.49
C ASP A 116 16.44 -6.94 -12.76
N ALA A 117 17.00 -6.38 -13.83
CA ALA A 117 17.43 -7.08 -15.05
C ALA A 117 18.97 -7.13 -15.20
N ARG A 118 19.75 -6.54 -14.28
CA ARG A 118 21.21 -6.38 -14.43
C ARG A 118 21.96 -6.51 -13.10
N GLY A 119 21.62 -7.49 -12.28
CA GLY A 119 22.41 -7.85 -11.10
C GLY A 119 21.83 -9.06 -10.39
N ARG A 120 22.68 -9.92 -9.83
CA ARG A 120 22.26 -10.92 -8.84
C ARG A 120 22.37 -10.29 -7.46
N GLN A 121 21.60 -9.24 -7.17
CA GLN A 121 21.49 -8.85 -5.77
C GLN A 121 20.57 -9.84 -5.04
N PRO A 122 21.04 -10.47 -3.95
CA PRO A 122 20.18 -11.32 -3.14
C PRO A 122 19.07 -10.46 -2.53
N ARG A 123 17.83 -10.92 -2.64
CA ARG A 123 16.65 -10.24 -2.10
C ARG A 123 16.51 -10.59 -0.62
N ASP A 124 16.27 -9.56 0.19
CA ASP A 124 16.14 -9.66 1.64
C ASP A 124 14.75 -10.19 2.07
N ASP A 125 14.60 -10.45 3.36
CA ASP A 125 13.35 -10.98 3.92
C ASP A 125 12.20 -9.96 3.83
N VAL A 126 12.50 -8.66 3.84
CA VAL A 126 11.49 -7.59 3.68
C VAL A 126 10.89 -7.61 2.29
N ALA A 127 11.71 -7.76 1.23
CA ALA A 127 11.21 -7.95 -0.13
C ALA A 127 10.29 -9.17 -0.24
N TYR A 128 10.70 -10.31 0.32
CA TYR A 128 9.84 -11.50 0.30
C TYR A 128 8.59 -11.38 1.18
N ALA A 129 8.61 -10.55 2.23
CA ALA A 129 7.41 -10.23 3.00
C ALA A 129 6.43 -9.39 2.16
N GLY A 130 6.94 -8.43 1.38
CA GLY A 130 6.12 -7.68 0.41
C GLY A 130 5.47 -8.59 -0.64
N LEU A 131 6.20 -9.59 -1.14
CA LEU A 131 5.62 -10.62 -2.02
C LEU A 131 4.58 -11.48 -1.30
N ALA A 132 4.80 -11.83 -0.04
CA ALA A 132 3.85 -12.63 0.75
C ALA A 132 2.52 -11.90 0.95
N LEU A 133 2.57 -10.59 1.19
CA LEU A 133 1.38 -9.74 1.27
C LEU A 133 0.59 -9.78 -0.03
N GLU A 134 1.23 -9.48 -1.16
CA GLU A 134 0.59 -9.48 -2.47
C GLU A 134 -0.03 -10.84 -2.82
N TYR A 135 0.74 -11.91 -2.60
CA TYR A 135 0.27 -13.27 -2.80
C TYR A 135 -0.99 -13.58 -1.98
N SER A 136 -1.04 -13.10 -0.73
CA SER A 136 -2.14 -13.38 0.18
C SER A 136 -3.43 -12.69 -0.27
N PHE A 137 -3.35 -11.46 -0.78
CA PHE A 137 -4.50 -10.78 -1.38
C PHE A 137 -5.07 -11.57 -2.56
N LEU A 138 -4.22 -11.97 -3.52
CA LEU A 138 -4.66 -12.77 -4.66
C LEU A 138 -5.37 -14.06 -4.23
N VAL A 139 -4.82 -14.76 -3.23
CA VAL A 139 -5.44 -15.99 -2.70
C VAL A 139 -6.77 -15.70 -1.98
N GLN A 140 -6.84 -14.63 -1.18
CA GLN A 140 -8.07 -14.21 -0.50
C GLN A 140 -9.18 -13.85 -1.48
N ASP A 141 -8.83 -13.23 -2.61
CA ASP A 141 -9.77 -12.92 -3.71
C ASP A 141 -10.15 -14.15 -4.56
N GLY A 142 -9.65 -15.34 -4.18
CA GLY A 142 -10.00 -16.60 -4.81
C GLY A 142 -9.19 -16.92 -6.07
N ASP A 143 -8.08 -16.20 -6.32
CA ASP A 143 -7.19 -16.53 -7.42
C ASP A 143 -6.53 -17.91 -7.21
N ARG A 144 -6.84 -18.83 -8.13
CA ARG A 144 -6.31 -20.19 -8.14
C ARG A 144 -4.96 -20.29 -8.84
N THR A 145 -4.51 -19.23 -9.50
CA THR A 145 -3.25 -19.16 -10.24
C THR A 145 -2.41 -17.90 -9.92
N PRO A 146 -2.09 -17.59 -8.65
CA PRO A 146 -1.44 -16.32 -8.28
C PRO A 146 -0.11 -16.06 -9.02
N ALA A 147 0.70 -17.10 -9.26
CA ALA A 147 1.96 -16.95 -10.00
C ALA A 147 1.75 -16.53 -11.47
N LYS A 148 0.63 -16.91 -12.09
CA LYS A 148 0.28 -16.49 -13.46
C LYS A 148 -0.24 -15.06 -13.45
N THR A 149 -1.05 -14.71 -12.46
CA THR A 149 -1.60 -13.36 -12.28
C THR A 149 -0.50 -12.34 -12.02
N LEU A 150 0.43 -12.64 -11.10
CA LEU A 150 1.61 -11.80 -10.85
C LEU A 150 2.46 -11.60 -12.12
N ALA A 151 2.63 -12.64 -12.93
CA ALA A 151 3.35 -12.53 -14.20
C ALA A 151 2.61 -11.65 -15.22
N ALA A 152 1.28 -11.74 -15.29
CA ALA A 152 0.46 -10.92 -16.17
C ALA A 152 0.44 -9.45 -15.73
N GLN A 153 0.38 -9.19 -14.43
CA GLN A 153 0.30 -7.85 -13.85
C GLN A 153 1.65 -7.12 -13.83
N HIS A 154 2.74 -7.85 -13.55
CA HIS A 154 4.05 -7.25 -13.28
C HIS A 154 5.14 -7.68 -14.26
N GLY A 155 4.80 -8.49 -15.26
CA GLY A 155 5.73 -9.01 -16.24
C GLY A 155 6.56 -10.19 -15.73
N GLY A 156 7.39 -10.72 -16.63
CA GLY A 156 8.19 -11.91 -16.40
C GLY A 156 7.43 -13.22 -16.67
N VAL A 157 7.96 -14.33 -16.16
CA VAL A 157 7.43 -15.67 -16.41
C VAL A 157 6.80 -16.24 -15.14
N SER A 158 5.66 -16.90 -15.26
CA SER A 158 4.93 -17.49 -14.13
C SER A 158 5.80 -18.43 -13.27
N GLY A 159 6.69 -19.22 -13.89
CA GLY A 159 7.65 -20.05 -13.17
C GLY A 159 8.61 -19.28 -12.26
N THR A 160 9.03 -18.07 -12.66
CA THR A 160 9.86 -17.19 -11.83
C THR A 160 9.09 -16.73 -10.58
N TRP A 161 7.83 -16.35 -10.75
CA TRP A 161 6.97 -15.97 -9.63
C TRP A 161 6.66 -17.15 -8.70
N ALA A 162 6.42 -18.34 -9.26
CA ALA A 162 6.25 -19.57 -8.47
C ALA A 162 7.49 -19.88 -7.61
N ASN A 163 8.70 -19.73 -8.16
CA ASN A 163 9.95 -19.90 -7.40
C ASN A 163 10.09 -18.86 -6.28
N ARG A 164 9.71 -17.60 -6.54
CA ARG A 164 9.73 -16.54 -5.52
C ARG A 164 8.72 -16.80 -4.40
N ILE A 165 7.53 -17.30 -4.73
CA ILE A 165 6.52 -17.71 -3.73
C ILE A 165 7.03 -18.88 -2.90
N ALA A 166 7.67 -19.88 -3.53
CA ALA A 166 8.27 -21.01 -2.82
C ALA A 166 9.41 -20.56 -1.89
N GLU A 167 10.20 -19.56 -2.31
CA GLU A 167 11.22 -18.93 -1.46
C GLU A 167 10.60 -18.22 -0.25
N ALA A 168 9.54 -17.42 -0.45
CA ALA A 168 8.81 -16.77 0.65
C ALA A 168 8.27 -17.80 1.67
N ARG A 169 7.73 -18.93 1.19
CA ARG A 169 7.32 -20.05 2.05
C ARG A 169 8.50 -20.65 2.82
N ARG A 170 9.62 -20.90 2.16
CA ARG A 170 10.84 -21.44 2.82
C ARG A 170 11.36 -20.52 3.91
N ARG A 171 11.20 -19.21 3.74
CA ARG A 171 11.58 -18.17 4.72
C ARG A 171 10.58 -18.03 5.88
N GLY A 172 9.48 -18.78 5.87
CA GLY A 172 8.42 -18.71 6.88
C GLY A 172 7.56 -17.45 6.80
N LEU A 173 7.50 -16.81 5.62
CA LEU A 173 6.76 -15.58 5.37
C LEU A 173 5.33 -15.84 4.83
N LEU A 174 5.13 -17.06 4.33
CA LEU A 174 3.83 -17.59 3.93
C LEU A 174 3.59 -18.91 4.67
N THR A 175 2.35 -19.18 5.04
CA THR A 175 1.96 -20.46 5.63
C THR A 175 2.18 -21.60 4.61
N PRO A 176 2.61 -22.79 5.07
CA PRO A 176 2.80 -23.93 4.18
C PRO A 176 1.46 -24.44 3.63
N VAL A 177 1.47 -24.86 2.37
CA VAL A 177 0.38 -25.61 1.72
C VAL A 177 0.95 -26.78 0.94
N LYS A 178 0.10 -27.68 0.46
CA LYS A 178 0.57 -28.81 -0.35
C LYS A 178 1.21 -28.29 -1.65
N PRO A 179 2.25 -28.98 -2.16
CA PRO A 179 2.86 -28.62 -3.43
C PRO A 179 1.81 -28.53 -4.55
N GLY A 180 1.84 -27.43 -5.31
CA GLY A 180 0.92 -27.20 -6.43
C GLY A 180 -0.43 -26.56 -6.05
N GLU A 181 -0.74 -26.40 -4.77
CA GLU A 181 -1.94 -25.70 -4.33
C GLU A 181 -1.70 -24.17 -4.21
N ALA A 182 -2.65 -23.40 -4.75
CA ALA A 182 -2.82 -22.01 -4.36
C ALA A 182 -3.53 -21.99 -3.01
N GLY A 183 -2.97 -21.25 -2.05
CA GLY A 183 -3.47 -21.25 -0.69
C GLY A 183 -2.41 -20.83 0.31
N GLY A 184 -2.86 -20.73 1.55
CA GLY A 184 -2.08 -20.18 2.64
C GLY A 184 -2.11 -18.66 2.64
N GLY A 185 -1.76 -18.08 3.77
CA GLY A 185 -1.69 -16.64 3.97
C GLY A 185 -0.33 -16.18 4.43
N MET A 186 -0.20 -14.88 4.58
CA MET A 186 0.93 -14.22 5.20
C MET A 186 1.05 -14.64 6.67
N THR A 187 2.27 -14.75 7.17
CA THR A 187 2.54 -15.06 8.57
C THR A 187 2.76 -13.80 9.40
N ASP A 188 2.60 -13.90 10.72
CA ASP A 188 2.97 -12.85 11.69
C ASP A 188 4.41 -12.35 11.51
N LYS A 189 5.33 -13.26 11.12
CA LYS A 189 6.72 -12.90 10.82
C LYS A 189 6.79 -11.92 9.65
N ALA A 190 6.07 -12.19 8.56
CA ALA A 190 6.02 -11.30 7.42
C ALA A 190 5.33 -9.97 7.78
N MET A 191 4.26 -10.01 8.58
CA MET A 191 3.59 -8.80 9.05
C MET A 191 4.54 -7.91 9.88
N LYS A 192 5.27 -8.49 10.84
CA LYS A 192 6.28 -7.75 11.64
C LYS A 192 7.41 -7.16 10.81
N LEU A 193 7.81 -7.81 9.72
CA LEU A 193 8.83 -7.29 8.81
C LEU A 193 8.34 -6.07 8.01
N LEU A 194 7.07 -6.04 7.64
CA LEU A 194 6.45 -4.92 6.92
C LEU A 194 5.99 -3.80 7.84
N ASN A 195 5.59 -4.14 9.06
CA ASN A 195 5.13 -3.22 10.09
C ASN A 195 5.75 -3.60 11.44
N PRO A 196 6.94 -3.07 11.79
CA PRO A 196 7.63 -3.41 13.04
C PRO A 196 6.85 -3.04 14.31
N ALA A 197 5.95 -2.05 14.23
CA ALA A 197 5.07 -1.65 15.32
C ALA A 197 3.86 -2.59 15.48
N TRP A 198 3.63 -3.48 14.52
CA TRP A 198 2.52 -4.42 14.56
C TRP A 198 2.72 -5.48 15.64
N SER A 199 1.63 -5.80 16.33
CA SER A 199 1.54 -6.94 17.23
C SER A 199 0.20 -7.66 17.04
N PRO A 200 0.16 -8.99 17.21
CA PRO A 200 -1.10 -9.74 17.14
C PRO A 200 -2.15 -9.23 18.14
N GLU A 201 -1.72 -8.74 19.30
CA GLU A 201 -2.59 -8.18 20.33
C GLU A 201 -3.22 -6.85 19.89
N ALA A 202 -2.47 -6.00 19.17
CA ALA A 202 -2.98 -4.75 18.63
C ALA A 202 -4.02 -4.99 17.54
N ASP A 203 -3.78 -5.95 16.64
CA ASP A 203 -4.76 -6.33 15.60
C ASP A 203 -6.03 -6.92 16.20
N ALA A 204 -5.91 -7.81 17.19
CA ALA A 204 -7.07 -8.41 17.85
C ALA A 204 -7.96 -7.36 18.54
N LEU A 205 -7.36 -6.28 19.07
CA LEU A 205 -8.10 -5.15 19.64
C LEU A 205 -8.83 -4.35 18.56
N ILE A 206 -8.20 -4.12 17.41
CA ILE A 206 -8.81 -3.43 16.27
C ILE A 206 -9.99 -4.25 15.72
N ASP A 207 -9.80 -5.56 15.51
CA ASP A 207 -10.84 -6.46 15.01
C ASP A 207 -12.04 -6.54 15.96
N ALA A 208 -11.79 -6.62 17.27
CA ALA A 208 -12.84 -6.58 18.29
C ALA A 208 -13.63 -5.27 18.23
N GLN A 209 -12.93 -4.14 18.07
CA GLN A 209 -13.55 -2.83 18.02
C GLN A 209 -14.35 -2.60 16.72
N ILE A 210 -13.88 -3.13 15.59
CA ILE A 210 -14.62 -3.13 14.32
C ILE A 210 -15.89 -3.99 14.44
N ALA A 211 -15.77 -5.20 15.01
CA ALA A 211 -16.91 -6.09 15.20
C ALA A 211 -17.99 -5.49 16.13
N GLU A 212 -17.57 -4.76 17.18
CA GLU A 212 -18.48 -4.00 18.05
C GLU A 212 -19.18 -2.86 17.27
N MET A 213 -18.47 -2.16 16.39
CA MET A 213 -19.06 -1.10 15.55
C MET A 213 -20.02 -1.62 14.48
N GLU A 214 -19.79 -2.81 13.93
CA GLU A 214 -20.65 -3.44 12.93
C GLU A 214 -21.88 -4.14 13.54
N GLY A 215 -21.81 -4.53 14.82
CA GLY A 215 -22.93 -5.15 15.54
C GLY A 215 -24.01 -4.19 16.04
N ASP A 216 -23.73 -2.89 16.09
CA ASP A 216 -24.65 -1.83 16.54
C ASP A 216 -25.46 -1.18 15.40
N ALA A 217 -25.45 -1.76 14.19
CA ALA A 217 -26.12 -1.25 12.99
C ALA A 217 -27.40 -2.01 12.60
#